data_AF-A0A2E1U7H1-F1
#
_entry.id   AF-A0A2E1U7H1-F1
#
_cell.length_a   1.000
_cell.length_b   1.000
_cell.length_c   1.000
_cell.angle_alpha   90.00
_cell.angle_beta   90.00
_cell.angle_gamma   90.00
#
_symmetry.space_group_name_H-M   'P 1'
#
loop_
_entity.id
_entity.type
_entity.pdbx_description
1 polymer ?
#
loop_
_entity_poly.entity_id
_entity_poly.type
_entity_poly.pdbx_seq_one_letter_code
_entity_poly.pdbx_strand_id
1 'polypeptide(L)'
;MNIYTNTAGGNLGYVPGFPQQGIAGDPSDRVVVLWSSWGDCSTQAPYDLGRTLTHEVGHYLGLLHTFQGGCGSACSTSGDLVCDTNAESGPNFGCGSPSSCGSLDPVNNYMDYSDDACMNQFTPDQARRMRCTLEFYRSELPEIGPGVPLNLTLDTAPTPTVGSAGLSVSLQIEETEPGALDPNSPVLDFSIDGVPSSIPLIFNSTSARWTGSTGPLPCTSTLSWSVAASDMMGGERRLGNFDATVADNVDVLFLDGFETNSGWTVSGTATDGQWTRGVPITNCDRGNPTETPDGSSSAFLTDNSNNGGDCNSDVDGGETVLTSPTLDASNPDAVLSYWRWHNNAVGASPGGDPFTVEISADNGGSWANLETVAGDSSESSGGWVQKQFRVADFVSPSETCRIRFISTDIGDGSVVESAVDRVEITVQSCDTGEPADFNGDGAVDFDDLITLLSSFGPCGKPCPTDLDGDGAVTFQDVLRLLSVWG
;
A
#
# COMPACT_ATOMS: atom_id res chain seq x y z
N MET A 1 8.24 -24.23 33.71
CA MET A 1 8.02 -25.69 33.84
C MET A 1 9.21 -26.31 34.55
N ASN A 2 8.99 -27.12 35.58
CA ASN A 2 10.06 -27.85 36.26
C ASN A 2 10.18 -29.27 35.70
N ILE A 3 11.40 -29.67 35.34
CA ILE A 3 11.70 -31.02 34.87
C ILE A 3 12.76 -31.64 35.79
N TYR A 4 12.48 -32.83 36.31
CA TYR A 4 13.37 -33.57 37.19
C TYR A 4 13.80 -34.88 36.53
N THR A 5 15.05 -35.27 36.76
CA THR A 5 15.54 -36.60 36.39
C THR A 5 15.86 -37.42 37.63
N ASN A 6 15.30 -38.62 37.73
CA ASN A 6 15.58 -39.57 38.81
C ASN A 6 15.27 -41.01 38.36
N THR A 7 14.95 -41.93 39.27
CA THR A 7 14.58 -43.32 38.94
C THR A 7 13.15 -43.47 38.41
N ALA A 8 12.39 -42.38 38.33
CA ALA A 8 11.01 -42.29 37.87
C ALA A 8 10.05 -43.34 38.46
N GLY A 9 10.35 -43.83 39.67
CA GLY A 9 9.55 -44.89 40.31
C GLY A 9 9.51 -46.22 39.55
N GLY A 10 10.42 -46.44 38.60
CA GLY A 10 10.44 -47.61 37.71
C GLY A 10 9.79 -47.42 36.34
N ASN A 11 9.21 -46.24 36.06
CA ASN A 11 8.70 -45.86 34.74
C ASN A 11 9.79 -45.15 33.91
N LEU A 12 9.50 -44.84 32.64
CA LEU A 12 10.35 -43.98 31.80
C LEU A 12 10.15 -42.49 32.12
N GLY A 13 8.92 -42.11 32.45
CA GLY A 13 8.56 -40.76 32.83
C GLY A 13 7.21 -40.76 33.54
N TYR A 14 6.84 -39.61 34.12
CA TYR A 14 5.48 -39.32 34.53
C TYR A 14 5.26 -37.82 34.78
N VAL A 15 3.98 -37.41 34.72
CA VAL A 15 3.46 -36.21 35.39
C VAL A 15 2.57 -36.62 36.59
N PRO A 16 2.68 -35.98 37.77
CA PRO A 16 1.87 -36.34 38.94
C PRO A 16 0.36 -36.08 38.80
N GLY A 17 -0.04 -35.22 37.87
CA GLY A 17 -1.42 -34.86 37.63
C GLY A 17 -1.59 -34.03 36.37
N PHE A 18 -2.84 -33.78 36.01
CA PHE A 18 -3.19 -32.98 34.84
C PHE A 18 -3.56 -31.55 35.21
N PRO A 19 -3.33 -30.56 34.33
CA PRO A 19 -3.62 -29.14 34.61
C PRO A 19 -5.08 -28.88 34.99
N GLN A 20 -6.01 -29.63 34.39
CA GLN A 20 -7.45 -29.54 34.67
C GLN A 20 -7.81 -29.93 36.11
N GLN A 21 -6.91 -30.58 36.83
CA GLN A 21 -7.07 -30.96 38.24
C GLN A 21 -6.62 -29.85 39.20
N GLY A 22 -6.18 -28.69 38.68
CA GLY A 22 -5.77 -27.54 39.49
C GLY A 22 -4.37 -27.69 40.11
N ILE A 23 -3.49 -28.49 39.48
CA ILE A 23 -2.13 -28.71 40.01
C ILE A 23 -1.16 -27.58 39.67
N ALA A 24 -1.52 -26.62 38.79
CA ALA A 24 -0.60 -25.60 38.32
C ALA A 24 -0.02 -24.79 39.50
N GLY A 25 1.32 -24.72 39.58
CA GLY A 25 2.03 -24.07 40.68
C GLY A 25 2.14 -24.87 41.99
N ASP A 26 1.51 -26.06 42.09
CA ASP A 26 1.74 -26.99 43.20
C ASP A 26 3.16 -27.59 43.13
N PRO A 27 3.78 -28.02 44.24
CA PRO A 27 5.05 -28.75 44.19
C PRO A 27 5.03 -30.01 43.32
N SER A 28 3.85 -30.57 43.05
CA SER A 28 3.61 -31.69 42.14
C SER A 28 3.50 -31.27 40.67
N ASP A 29 3.52 -29.98 40.35
CA ASP A 29 3.52 -29.44 38.99
C ASP A 29 4.89 -29.59 38.33
N ARG A 30 5.17 -30.80 37.88
CA ARG A 30 6.47 -31.16 37.34
C ARG A 30 6.38 -32.31 36.35
N VAL A 31 7.35 -32.34 35.44
CA VAL A 31 7.66 -33.51 34.63
C VAL A 31 8.80 -34.25 35.30
N VAL A 32 8.70 -35.58 35.40
CA VAL A 32 9.78 -36.43 35.88
C VAL A 32 10.14 -37.43 34.80
N VAL A 33 11.42 -37.52 34.47
CA VAL A 33 11.95 -38.46 33.46
C VAL A 33 13.00 -39.36 34.11
N LEU A 34 13.05 -40.62 33.70
CA LEU A 34 14.08 -41.57 34.09
C LEU A 34 15.42 -41.04 33.59
N TRP A 35 16.41 -40.95 34.48
CA TRP A 35 17.72 -40.39 34.13
C TRP A 35 18.39 -41.10 32.95
N SER A 36 18.13 -42.40 32.76
CA SER A 36 18.72 -43.19 31.69
C SER A 36 18.01 -43.05 30.34
N SER A 37 16.79 -42.48 30.27
CA SER A 37 16.03 -42.16 29.05
C SER A 37 16.00 -40.65 28.74
N TRP A 38 16.82 -39.85 29.42
CA TRP A 38 16.90 -38.40 29.23
C TRP A 38 17.75 -38.02 28.01
N GLY A 39 17.21 -37.14 27.16
CA GLY A 39 17.91 -36.58 26.01
C GLY A 39 17.97 -37.51 24.79
N ASP A 40 18.52 -37.01 23.69
CA ASP A 40 18.61 -37.67 22.37
C ASP A 40 19.89 -38.50 22.15
N CYS A 41 20.61 -38.79 23.24
CA CYS A 41 21.78 -39.65 23.30
C CYS A 41 21.74 -40.48 24.59
N SER A 42 20.56 -40.96 24.97
CA SER A 42 20.34 -41.68 26.22
C SER A 42 20.96 -43.10 26.18
N THR A 43 21.14 -43.73 27.35
CA THR A 43 21.66 -45.10 27.44
C THR A 43 20.56 -46.17 27.42
N GLN A 44 19.29 -45.76 27.37
CA GLN A 44 18.12 -46.63 27.52
C GLN A 44 17.45 -46.88 26.16
N ALA A 45 18.15 -47.48 25.19
CA ALA A 45 17.51 -47.92 23.95
C ALA A 45 16.35 -48.90 24.25
N PRO A 46 15.20 -48.82 23.57
CA PRO A 46 14.89 -47.98 22.40
C PRO A 46 14.31 -46.58 22.71
N TYR A 47 14.49 -46.08 23.94
CA TYR A 47 14.00 -44.79 24.44
C TYR A 47 15.16 -43.80 24.62
N ASP A 48 15.90 -43.57 23.54
CA ASP A 48 17.18 -42.86 23.51
C ASP A 48 17.21 -41.63 22.59
N LEU A 49 16.07 -41.20 22.04
CA LEU A 49 15.95 -40.01 21.17
C LEU A 49 15.14 -38.88 21.84
N GLY A 50 14.97 -38.94 23.16
CA GLY A 50 14.33 -37.92 23.98
C GLY A 50 12.81 -37.86 23.88
N ARG A 51 12.13 -38.84 23.26
CA ARG A 51 10.66 -38.79 23.09
C ARG A 51 9.90 -39.06 24.37
N THR A 52 10.53 -39.72 25.35
CA THR A 52 9.99 -39.78 26.72
C THR A 52 9.68 -38.38 27.26
N LEU A 53 10.59 -37.40 27.12
CA LEU A 53 10.31 -36.04 27.59
C LEU A 53 9.18 -35.38 26.77
N THR A 54 9.17 -35.56 25.45
CA THR A 54 8.11 -35.03 24.58
C THR A 54 6.73 -35.56 24.98
N HIS A 55 6.63 -36.86 25.26
CA HIS A 55 5.41 -37.52 25.74
C HIS A 55 4.92 -36.94 27.07
N GLU A 56 5.81 -36.85 28.07
CA GLU A 56 5.43 -36.31 29.38
C GLU A 56 5.08 -34.83 29.34
N VAL A 57 5.73 -34.04 28.47
CA VAL A 57 5.35 -32.64 28.23
C VAL A 57 3.97 -32.54 27.57
N GLY A 58 3.62 -33.49 26.69
CA GLY A 58 2.25 -33.62 26.17
C GLY A 58 1.23 -33.79 27.30
N HIS A 59 1.49 -34.67 28.26
CA HIS A 59 0.63 -34.80 29.46
C HIS A 59 0.62 -33.55 30.33
N TYR A 60 1.78 -32.92 30.55
CA TYR A 60 1.90 -31.67 31.28
C TYR A 60 1.04 -30.56 30.64
N LEU A 61 0.87 -30.59 29.33
CA LEU A 61 0.00 -29.70 28.54
C LEU A 61 -1.40 -30.27 28.27
N GLY A 62 -1.83 -31.30 29.01
CA GLY A 62 -3.22 -31.76 29.05
C GLY A 62 -3.62 -32.77 27.97
N LEU A 63 -2.67 -33.38 27.26
CA LEU A 63 -2.93 -34.48 26.33
C LEU A 63 -3.09 -35.80 27.08
N LEU A 64 -4.06 -36.61 26.67
CA LEU A 64 -4.21 -37.98 27.13
C LEU A 64 -3.41 -38.91 26.22
N HIS A 65 -3.18 -40.14 26.66
CA HIS A 65 -2.68 -41.18 25.77
C HIS A 65 -3.65 -41.39 24.61
N THR A 66 -3.13 -41.68 23.41
CA THR A 66 -3.94 -41.96 22.22
C THR A 66 -4.90 -43.15 22.41
N PHE A 67 -4.49 -44.14 23.22
CA PHE A 67 -5.31 -45.30 23.61
C PHE A 67 -6.25 -45.06 24.81
N GLN A 68 -6.31 -43.84 25.35
CA GLN A 68 -7.14 -43.54 26.51
C GLN A 68 -8.61 -43.80 26.19
N GLY A 69 -9.31 -44.61 27.00
CA GLY A 69 -10.71 -44.95 26.74
C GLY A 69 -10.94 -45.95 25.60
N GLY A 70 -9.88 -46.49 24.97
CA GLY A 70 -9.96 -47.54 23.95
C GLY A 70 -10.71 -47.11 22.69
N CYS A 71 -11.49 -48.02 22.10
CA CYS A 71 -12.30 -47.78 20.90
C CYS A 71 -13.56 -46.91 21.13
N GLY A 72 -13.46 -45.87 21.95
CA GLY A 72 -14.53 -44.88 22.12
C GLY A 72 -14.84 -44.20 20.77
N SER A 73 -16.13 -44.10 20.41
CA SER A 73 -16.55 -43.61 19.09
C SER A 73 -16.89 -42.11 19.05
N ALA A 74 -16.90 -41.42 20.19
CA ALA A 74 -17.24 -40.01 20.29
C ALA A 74 -16.03 -39.20 20.77
N CYS A 75 -15.20 -38.72 19.85
CA CYS A 75 -13.92 -38.05 20.16
C CYS A 75 -14.02 -36.79 21.02
N SER A 76 -15.19 -36.16 21.15
CA SER A 76 -15.38 -34.97 22.00
C SER A 76 -15.73 -35.30 23.46
N THR A 77 -16.13 -36.54 23.75
CA THR A 77 -16.63 -36.96 25.08
C THR A 77 -16.04 -38.29 25.57
N SER A 78 -15.28 -38.98 24.73
CA SER A 78 -14.64 -40.28 25.00
C SER A 78 -13.32 -40.35 24.25
N GLY A 79 -12.50 -41.36 24.52
CA GLY A 79 -11.18 -41.46 23.93
C GLY A 79 -10.15 -40.58 24.65
N ASP A 80 -9.16 -40.12 23.90
CA ASP A 80 -8.14 -39.14 24.29
C ASP A 80 -8.65 -37.68 24.23
N LEU A 81 -9.91 -37.51 23.80
CA LEU A 81 -10.59 -36.23 23.61
C LEU A 81 -9.99 -35.36 22.49
N VAL A 82 -9.48 -35.99 21.43
CA VAL A 82 -8.91 -35.37 20.23
C VAL A 82 -9.51 -36.01 18.98
N CYS A 83 -10.08 -35.23 18.06
CA CYS A 83 -10.90 -35.77 16.96
C CYS A 83 -10.12 -36.18 15.70
N ASP A 84 -8.91 -35.66 15.51
CA ASP A 84 -8.03 -36.04 14.41
C ASP A 84 -7.00 -37.13 14.79
N THR A 85 -7.09 -37.68 16.01
CA THR A 85 -6.30 -38.84 16.44
C THR A 85 -7.13 -40.10 16.25
N ASN A 86 -6.60 -41.06 15.50
CA ASN A 86 -7.25 -42.35 15.31
C ASN A 86 -7.40 -43.06 16.66
N ALA A 87 -8.61 -43.53 16.96
CA ALA A 87 -8.85 -44.33 18.17
C ALA A 87 -8.12 -45.67 18.07
N GLU A 88 -7.58 -46.12 19.19
CA GLU A 88 -6.90 -47.41 19.30
C GLU A 88 -7.31 -48.15 20.58
N SER A 89 -7.22 -49.48 20.56
CA SER A 89 -7.73 -50.34 21.63
C SER A 89 -6.82 -50.44 22.86
N GLY A 90 -5.54 -50.11 22.70
CA GLY A 90 -4.49 -50.21 23.70
C GLY A 90 -3.16 -49.67 23.17
N PRO A 91 -2.12 -49.56 24.01
CA PRO A 91 -0.83 -49.02 23.62
C PRO A 91 -0.09 -49.92 22.62
N ASN A 92 0.70 -49.30 21.76
CA ASN A 92 1.66 -49.98 20.90
C ASN A 92 3.08 -49.89 21.44
N PHE A 93 3.92 -50.85 21.04
CA PHE A 93 5.34 -50.91 21.36
C PHE A 93 6.11 -51.28 20.10
N GLY A 94 7.31 -50.72 19.89
CA GLY A 94 8.05 -50.87 18.63
C GLY A 94 7.46 -50.06 17.47
N CYS A 95 8.12 -50.14 16.31
CA CYS A 95 7.78 -49.36 15.10
C CYS A 95 6.84 -50.10 14.14
N GLY A 96 5.86 -50.84 14.66
CA GLY A 96 4.94 -51.65 13.85
C GLY A 96 3.90 -50.81 13.10
N SER A 97 2.99 -51.48 12.39
CA SER A 97 1.79 -50.84 11.81
C SER A 97 0.53 -51.60 12.23
N PRO A 98 0.21 -51.63 13.53
CA PRO A 98 -1.00 -52.28 14.04
C PRO A 98 -2.24 -51.49 13.63
N SER A 99 -3.37 -52.17 13.76
CA SER A 99 -4.67 -51.61 13.45
C SER A 99 -5.70 -52.16 14.43
N SER A 100 -6.41 -51.24 15.05
CA SER A 100 -7.53 -51.52 15.91
C SER A 100 -8.62 -50.46 15.70
N CYS A 101 -9.79 -50.67 16.30
CA CYS A 101 -10.93 -49.75 16.25
C CYS A 101 -11.38 -49.29 14.83
N GLY A 102 -10.98 -49.99 13.77
CA GLY A 102 -11.35 -49.70 12.38
C GLY A 102 -10.36 -48.83 11.59
N SER A 103 -9.20 -48.45 12.16
CA SER A 103 -8.17 -47.63 11.52
C SER A 103 -6.75 -48.12 11.87
N LEU A 104 -5.73 -47.54 11.23
CA LEU A 104 -4.35 -47.73 11.69
C LEU A 104 -4.17 -47.03 13.04
N ASP A 105 -3.51 -47.72 13.96
CA ASP A 105 -3.21 -47.17 15.28
C ASP A 105 -2.12 -46.08 15.16
N PRO A 106 -2.16 -45.02 15.98
CA PRO A 106 -1.31 -43.84 15.84
C PRO A 106 0.12 -44.03 16.36
N VAL A 107 0.83 -45.08 15.93
CA VAL A 107 2.19 -45.45 16.38
C VAL A 107 3.21 -44.31 16.30
N ASN A 108 3.07 -43.41 15.32
CA ASN A 108 3.99 -42.27 15.15
C ASN A 108 3.65 -41.06 16.05
N ASN A 109 2.55 -41.11 16.79
CA ASN A 109 2.13 -40.04 17.69
C ASN A 109 2.95 -40.08 18.97
N TYR A 110 3.34 -38.91 19.48
CA TYR A 110 4.09 -38.82 20.73
C TYR A 110 3.32 -39.32 21.95
N MET A 111 1.99 -39.44 21.89
CA MET A 111 1.14 -39.87 23.01
C MET A 111 0.80 -41.37 23.02
N ASP A 112 1.41 -42.18 22.14
CA ASP A 112 1.43 -43.65 22.22
C ASP A 112 2.66 -44.13 23.03
N TYR A 113 2.90 -45.43 23.16
CA TYR A 113 4.03 -46.07 23.87
C TYR A 113 5.09 -46.69 22.95
N SER A 114 5.05 -46.35 21.66
CA SER A 114 5.96 -46.81 20.63
C SER A 114 7.43 -46.49 20.93
N ASP A 115 8.35 -47.06 20.17
CA ASP A 115 9.78 -46.74 20.32
C ASP A 115 10.06 -45.32 19.82
N ASP A 116 11.02 -44.62 20.44
CA ASP A 116 11.37 -43.22 20.12
C ASP A 116 11.63 -43.00 18.62
N ALA A 117 12.19 -44.01 17.93
CA ALA A 117 12.57 -43.95 16.52
C ALA A 117 11.40 -43.78 15.54
N CYS A 118 10.16 -44.08 15.96
CA CYS A 118 8.98 -43.92 15.11
C CYS A 118 8.06 -42.76 15.53
N MET A 119 8.20 -42.24 16.75
CA MET A 119 7.43 -41.07 17.18
C MET A 119 7.94 -39.78 16.53
N ASN A 120 7.07 -39.09 15.79
CA ASN A 120 7.45 -37.89 15.05
C ASN A 120 6.40 -36.78 14.99
N GLN A 121 5.19 -36.95 15.55
CA GLN A 121 4.13 -35.95 15.40
C GLN A 121 3.21 -35.81 16.61
N PHE A 122 2.73 -34.57 16.79
CA PHE A 122 1.41 -34.29 17.36
C PHE A 122 0.44 -33.97 16.23
N THR A 123 -0.85 -34.14 16.45
CA THR A 123 -1.88 -33.70 15.50
C THR A 123 -2.25 -32.22 15.69
N PRO A 124 -2.88 -31.57 14.68
CA PRO A 124 -3.43 -30.22 14.84
C PRO A 124 -4.38 -30.05 16.03
N ASP A 125 -5.28 -31.00 16.31
CA ASP A 125 -6.16 -30.92 17.49
C ASP A 125 -5.39 -31.12 18.80
N GLN A 126 -4.35 -31.96 18.84
CA GLN A 126 -3.47 -32.04 20.02
C GLN A 126 -2.78 -30.70 20.28
N ALA A 127 -2.28 -30.03 19.23
CA ALA A 127 -1.71 -28.69 19.36
C ALA A 127 -2.74 -27.67 19.88
N ARG A 128 -3.98 -27.67 19.33
CA ARG A 128 -5.08 -26.84 19.84
C ARG A 128 -5.37 -27.11 21.31
N ARG A 129 -5.45 -28.38 21.71
CA ARG A 129 -5.71 -28.78 23.09
C ARG A 129 -4.61 -28.32 24.04
N MET A 130 -3.34 -28.45 23.65
CA MET A 130 -2.21 -27.94 24.44
C MET A 130 -2.25 -26.42 24.59
N ARG A 131 -2.61 -25.68 23.53
CA ARG A 131 -2.82 -24.22 23.59
C ARG A 131 -3.97 -23.85 24.54
N CYS A 132 -5.12 -24.53 24.47
CA CYS A 132 -6.21 -24.32 25.42
C CYS A 132 -5.76 -24.61 26.88
N THR A 133 -4.91 -25.62 27.09
CA THR A 133 -4.36 -25.88 28.42
C THR A 133 -3.48 -24.72 28.91
N LEU A 134 -2.64 -24.16 28.05
CA LEU A 134 -1.85 -22.97 28.36
C LEU A 134 -2.75 -21.78 28.71
N GLU A 135 -3.80 -21.54 27.94
CA GLU A 135 -4.70 -20.41 28.13
C GLU A 135 -5.52 -20.51 29.43
N PHE A 136 -6.15 -21.67 29.69
CA PHE A 136 -7.13 -21.78 30.77
C PHE A 136 -6.59 -22.35 32.08
N TYR A 137 -5.52 -23.15 32.02
CA TYR A 137 -5.00 -23.88 33.19
C TYR A 137 -3.56 -23.52 33.53
N ARG A 138 -2.81 -22.88 32.62
CA ARG A 138 -1.39 -22.54 32.81
C ARG A 138 -1.04 -21.15 32.23
N SER A 139 -1.93 -20.18 32.43
CA SER A 139 -1.87 -18.85 31.80
C SER A 139 -0.61 -18.03 32.12
N GLU A 140 0.12 -18.41 33.17
CA GLU A 140 1.39 -17.77 33.57
C GLU A 140 2.63 -18.36 32.86
N LEU A 141 2.51 -19.48 32.12
CA LEU A 141 3.63 -20.09 31.42
C LEU A 141 4.00 -19.46 30.07
N PRO A 142 3.06 -19.07 29.19
CA PRO A 142 3.44 -18.43 27.94
C PRO A 142 3.95 -17.01 28.21
N GLU A 143 5.20 -16.73 27.85
CA GLU A 143 5.59 -15.36 27.52
C GLU A 143 5.02 -15.07 26.13
N ILE A 144 3.89 -14.37 26.06
CA ILE A 144 3.39 -13.83 24.80
C ILE A 144 4.38 -12.74 24.36
N GLY A 145 5.42 -13.14 23.63
CA GLY A 145 6.32 -12.21 22.97
C GLY A 145 5.52 -11.34 21.98
N PRO A 146 5.99 -10.12 21.66
CA PRO A 146 5.29 -9.21 20.76
C PRO A 146 5.30 -9.64 19.28
N GLY A 147 5.77 -10.85 18.97
CA GLY A 147 5.84 -11.34 17.60
C GLY A 147 4.57 -12.10 17.25
N VAL A 148 3.65 -11.45 16.55
CA VAL A 148 2.61 -12.16 15.81
C VAL A 148 3.32 -13.05 14.78
N PRO A 149 3.16 -14.39 14.80
CA PRO A 149 3.88 -15.32 13.93
C PRO A 149 3.33 -15.34 12.49
N LEU A 150 2.97 -14.17 11.98
CA LEU A 150 2.41 -13.97 10.65
C LEU A 150 3.25 -12.95 9.89
N ASN A 151 3.59 -13.27 8.66
CA ASN A 151 4.17 -12.33 7.71
C ASN A 151 3.19 -12.10 6.55
N LEU A 152 2.85 -10.84 6.29
CA LEU A 152 1.93 -10.43 5.23
C LEU A 152 2.75 -9.82 4.10
N THR A 153 2.52 -10.29 2.87
CA THR A 153 3.21 -9.80 1.67
C THR A 153 2.21 -9.65 0.53
N LEU A 154 2.02 -8.43 0.02
CA LEU A 154 1.19 -8.17 -1.17
C LEU A 154 1.90 -8.69 -2.43
N ASP A 155 1.14 -9.24 -3.37
CA ASP A 155 1.68 -9.68 -4.67
C ASP A 155 2.06 -8.49 -5.56
N THR A 156 1.32 -7.38 -5.46
CA THR A 156 1.56 -6.14 -6.21
C THR A 156 1.78 -4.99 -5.24
N ALA A 157 2.76 -4.13 -5.54
CA ALA A 157 2.97 -2.91 -4.77
C ALA A 157 1.78 -1.95 -4.93
N PRO A 158 1.34 -1.27 -3.85
CA PRO A 158 0.32 -0.23 -3.92
C PRO A 158 0.73 0.90 -4.87
N THR A 159 -0.25 1.44 -5.61
CA THR A 159 -0.11 2.61 -6.48
C THR A 159 -0.85 3.81 -5.89
N PRO A 160 -0.45 5.05 -6.21
CA PRO A 160 -1.14 6.26 -5.75
C PRO A 160 -2.52 6.47 -6.42
N THR A 161 -2.85 5.62 -7.40
CA THR A 161 -4.13 5.65 -8.12
C THR A 161 -4.74 4.26 -8.16
N VAL A 162 -6.06 4.16 -7.98
CA VAL A 162 -6.85 2.93 -8.09
C VAL A 162 -7.99 3.18 -9.08
N GLY A 163 -8.24 2.24 -9.99
CA GLY A 163 -9.33 2.38 -10.94
C GLY A 163 -10.71 2.37 -10.28
N SER A 164 -11.69 3.00 -10.91
CA SER A 164 -13.07 3.10 -10.39
C SER A 164 -13.76 1.74 -10.26
N ALA A 165 -13.32 0.74 -11.04
CA ALA A 165 -13.77 -0.65 -10.91
C ALA A 165 -13.47 -1.26 -9.52
N GLY A 166 -12.54 -0.69 -8.76
CA GLY A 166 -12.25 -1.05 -7.38
C GLY A 166 -10.83 -1.53 -7.12
N LEU A 167 -10.44 -1.45 -5.85
CA LEU A 167 -9.19 -2.05 -5.36
C LEU A 167 -9.36 -3.57 -5.28
N SER A 168 -8.44 -4.30 -5.91
CA SER A 168 -8.31 -5.75 -5.73
C SER A 168 -6.97 -6.06 -5.07
N VAL A 169 -6.99 -6.82 -3.98
CA VAL A 169 -5.79 -7.26 -3.26
C VAL A 169 -5.60 -8.76 -3.40
N SER A 170 -4.33 -9.15 -3.57
CA SER A 170 -3.87 -10.53 -3.46
C SER A 170 -2.62 -10.50 -2.59
N LEU A 171 -2.62 -11.30 -1.51
CA LEU A 171 -1.48 -11.38 -0.61
C LEU A 171 -1.17 -12.82 -0.19
N GLN A 172 0.09 -13.01 0.16
CA GLN A 172 0.55 -14.17 0.89
C GLN A 172 0.54 -13.87 2.39
N ILE A 173 0.03 -14.82 3.17
CA ILE A 173 0.17 -14.84 4.63
C ILE A 173 1.02 -16.06 4.97
N GLU A 174 2.25 -15.82 5.41
CA GLU A 174 3.17 -16.87 5.84
C GLU A 174 3.10 -17.01 7.35
N GLU A 175 2.81 -18.23 7.81
CA GLU A 175 2.93 -18.58 9.22
C GLU A 175 4.39 -18.87 9.54
N THR A 176 5.00 -18.09 10.42
CA THR A 176 6.34 -18.40 10.94
C THR A 176 6.31 -19.54 11.96
N GLU A 177 5.13 -19.83 12.51
CA GLU A 177 4.81 -21.01 13.30
C GLU A 177 3.60 -21.75 12.71
N PRO A 178 3.71 -23.05 12.37
CA PRO A 178 2.61 -23.78 11.74
C PRO A 178 1.29 -23.74 12.52
N GLY A 179 0.18 -23.44 11.83
CA GLY A 179 -1.16 -23.38 12.41
C GLY A 179 -1.37 -22.21 13.37
N ALA A 180 -0.63 -21.13 13.19
CA ALA A 180 -0.76 -19.92 13.98
C ALA A 180 -1.85 -18.97 13.44
N LEU A 181 -2.15 -18.97 12.15
CA LEU A 181 -3.17 -18.11 11.55
C LEU A 181 -4.58 -18.50 12.04
N ASP A 182 -5.37 -17.51 12.49
CA ASP A 182 -6.82 -17.67 12.54
C ASP A 182 -7.37 -17.54 11.12
N PRO A 183 -7.92 -18.62 10.52
CA PRO A 183 -8.35 -18.60 9.13
C PRO A 183 -9.56 -17.68 8.85
N ASN A 184 -10.23 -17.14 9.87
CA ASN A 184 -11.34 -16.19 9.69
C ASN A 184 -10.93 -14.73 9.92
N SER A 185 -9.68 -14.49 10.30
CA SER A 185 -9.16 -13.17 10.64
C SER A 185 -8.64 -12.32 9.46
N PRO A 186 -8.25 -12.87 8.29
CA PRO A 186 -7.75 -12.03 7.20
C PRO A 186 -8.81 -11.06 6.67
N VAL A 187 -8.48 -9.76 6.67
CA VAL A 187 -9.38 -8.67 6.28
C VAL A 187 -8.65 -7.63 5.42
N LEU A 188 -9.41 -6.98 4.53
CA LEU A 188 -9.05 -5.74 3.86
C LEU A 188 -9.88 -4.62 4.48
N ASP A 189 -9.20 -3.73 5.20
CA ASP A 189 -9.77 -2.52 5.79
C ASP A 189 -9.48 -1.35 4.86
N PHE A 190 -10.51 -0.56 4.55
CA PHE A 190 -10.40 0.59 3.67
C PHE A 190 -11.31 1.72 4.12
N SER A 191 -11.03 2.93 3.68
CA SER A 191 -11.78 4.13 3.99
C SER A 191 -11.93 4.95 2.73
N ILE A 192 -13.17 5.31 2.39
CA ILE A 192 -13.52 6.16 1.26
C ILE A 192 -13.92 7.52 1.82
N ASP A 193 -13.16 8.58 1.50
CA ASP A 193 -13.40 9.94 2.01
C ASP A 193 -13.55 10.00 3.54
N GLY A 194 -12.70 9.22 4.22
CA GLY A 194 -12.72 9.11 5.68
C GLY A 194 -13.82 8.21 6.26
N VAL A 195 -14.66 7.59 5.44
CA VAL A 195 -15.69 6.63 5.87
C VAL A 195 -15.11 5.20 5.86
N PRO A 196 -14.87 4.58 7.03
CA PRO A 196 -14.24 3.27 7.11
C PRO A 196 -15.20 2.14 6.72
N SER A 197 -14.64 1.09 6.14
CA SER A 197 -15.27 -0.17 5.73
C SER A 197 -14.26 -1.33 5.84
N SER A 198 -14.77 -2.55 5.92
CA SER A 198 -13.94 -3.75 6.06
C SER A 198 -14.59 -4.92 5.34
N ILE A 199 -13.79 -5.71 4.63
CA ILE A 199 -14.21 -6.94 3.96
C ILE A 199 -13.31 -8.11 4.32
N PRO A 200 -13.87 -9.32 4.56
CA PRO A 200 -13.07 -10.51 4.79
C PRO A 200 -12.35 -10.91 3.50
N LEU A 201 -11.10 -11.36 3.64
CA LEU A 201 -10.34 -11.94 2.55
C LEU A 201 -10.67 -13.42 2.42
N ILE A 202 -10.67 -13.92 1.20
CA ILE A 202 -11.00 -15.31 0.88
C ILE A 202 -9.73 -16.03 0.45
N PHE A 203 -9.46 -17.19 1.05
CA PHE A 203 -8.33 -18.04 0.66
C PHE A 203 -8.63 -18.79 -0.65
N ASN A 204 -7.78 -18.59 -1.64
CA ASN A 204 -7.79 -19.33 -2.89
C ASN A 204 -6.76 -20.47 -2.83
N SER A 205 -7.24 -21.71 -2.74
CA SER A 205 -6.39 -22.91 -2.62
C SER A 205 -5.56 -23.21 -3.86
N THR A 206 -5.91 -22.68 -5.03
CA THR A 206 -5.19 -22.92 -6.29
C THR A 206 -3.94 -22.06 -6.37
N SER A 207 -4.04 -20.79 -5.97
CA SER A 207 -2.91 -19.85 -5.96
C SER A 207 -2.19 -19.78 -4.61
N ALA A 208 -2.75 -20.37 -3.55
CA ALA A 208 -2.30 -20.20 -2.17
C ALA A 208 -2.19 -18.72 -1.78
N ARG A 209 -3.23 -17.94 -2.13
CA ARG A 209 -3.34 -16.50 -1.86
C ARG A 209 -4.64 -16.16 -1.15
N TRP A 210 -4.57 -15.13 -0.30
CA TRP A 210 -5.74 -14.46 0.24
C TRP A 210 -6.12 -13.32 -0.70
N THR A 211 -7.39 -13.25 -1.09
CA THR A 211 -7.84 -12.27 -2.08
C THR A 211 -9.10 -11.56 -1.61
N GLY A 212 -9.25 -10.29 -1.98
CA GLY A 212 -10.44 -9.50 -1.73
C GLY A 212 -10.53 -8.32 -2.68
N SER A 213 -11.73 -7.76 -2.82
CA SER A 213 -11.96 -6.57 -3.64
C SER A 213 -13.00 -5.68 -3.01
N THR A 214 -12.77 -4.36 -3.03
CA THR A 214 -13.74 -3.36 -2.57
C THR A 214 -15.00 -3.34 -3.43
N GLY A 215 -14.93 -3.86 -4.65
CA GLY A 215 -15.90 -3.54 -5.71
C GLY A 215 -15.77 -2.08 -6.16
N PRO A 216 -16.73 -1.60 -6.97
CA PRO A 216 -16.67 -0.25 -7.54
C PRO A 216 -16.52 0.83 -6.47
N LEU A 217 -15.65 1.80 -6.74
CA LEU A 217 -15.36 2.91 -5.85
C LEU A 217 -15.85 4.23 -6.47
N PRO A 218 -16.33 5.19 -5.67
CA PRO A 218 -16.72 6.50 -6.18
C PRO A 218 -15.54 7.21 -6.85
N CYS A 219 -15.77 7.78 -8.02
CA CYS A 219 -14.74 8.51 -8.73
C CYS A 219 -14.21 9.70 -7.92
N THR A 220 -12.92 10.01 -8.10
CA THR A 220 -12.16 11.08 -7.44
C THR A 220 -12.14 11.02 -5.91
N SER A 221 -12.69 9.96 -5.32
CA SER A 221 -12.65 9.74 -3.87
C SER A 221 -11.24 9.42 -3.39
N THR A 222 -10.97 9.82 -2.16
CA THR A 222 -9.76 9.44 -1.45
C THR A 222 -9.93 8.06 -0.84
N LEU A 223 -8.96 7.18 -1.09
CA LEU A 223 -8.93 5.81 -0.60
C LEU A 223 -7.72 5.60 0.31
N SER A 224 -7.96 5.34 1.59
CA SER A 224 -6.93 4.83 2.51
C SER A 224 -7.21 3.36 2.80
N TRP A 225 -6.20 2.49 2.75
CA TRP A 225 -6.42 1.04 2.94
C TRP A 225 -5.24 0.30 3.58
N SER A 226 -5.55 -0.88 4.12
CA SER A 226 -4.59 -1.82 4.71
C SER A 226 -5.16 -3.24 4.71
N VAL A 227 -4.28 -4.24 4.83
CA VAL A 227 -4.66 -5.63 5.06
C VAL A 227 -4.18 -6.08 6.43
N ALA A 228 -4.98 -6.89 7.10
CA ALA A 228 -4.64 -7.42 8.42
C ALA A 228 -5.02 -8.88 8.55
N ALA A 229 -4.35 -9.60 9.44
CA ALA A 229 -4.69 -10.94 9.86
C ALA A 229 -4.24 -11.15 11.30
N SER A 230 -4.95 -11.99 12.04
CA SER A 230 -4.64 -12.31 13.43
C SER A 230 -4.19 -13.75 13.59
N ASP A 231 -3.31 -13.98 14.54
CA ASP A 231 -3.03 -15.33 15.01
C ASP A 231 -4.18 -15.87 15.89
N MET A 232 -4.14 -17.17 16.18
CA MET A 232 -5.10 -17.87 17.04
C MET A 232 -5.15 -17.35 18.49
N MET A 233 -4.21 -16.49 18.90
CA MET A 233 -4.15 -15.86 20.22
C MET A 233 -4.65 -14.39 20.19
N GLY A 234 -5.09 -13.90 19.03
CA GLY A 234 -5.58 -12.53 18.83
C GLY A 234 -4.49 -11.50 18.55
N GLY A 235 -3.25 -11.93 18.31
CA GLY A 235 -2.17 -11.06 17.86
C GLY A 235 -2.40 -10.64 16.40
N GLU A 236 -2.67 -9.35 16.16
CA GLU A 236 -2.90 -8.83 14.80
C GLU A 236 -1.59 -8.39 14.13
N ARG A 237 -1.38 -8.85 12.89
CA ARG A 237 -0.41 -8.29 11.95
C ARG A 237 -1.13 -7.47 10.90
N ARG A 238 -0.73 -6.21 10.75
CA ARG A 238 -1.25 -5.28 9.75
C ARG A 238 -0.16 -4.85 8.78
N LEU A 239 -0.50 -4.78 7.51
CA LEU A 239 0.32 -4.25 6.43
C LEU A 239 -0.46 -3.13 5.73
N GLY A 240 0.01 -1.90 5.84
CA GLY A 240 -0.62 -0.76 5.17
C GLY A 240 -0.53 0.58 5.91
N ASN A 241 -1.59 1.37 5.77
CA ASN A 241 -1.64 2.84 5.67
C ASN A 241 -1.24 3.32 4.27
N PHE A 242 -1.81 2.67 3.25
CA PHE A 242 -1.65 3.10 1.86
C PHE A 242 -2.74 4.10 1.52
N ASP A 243 -2.37 5.14 0.78
CA ASP A 243 -3.28 6.15 0.27
C ASP A 243 -3.28 6.12 -1.26
N ALA A 244 -4.45 6.29 -1.86
CA ALA A 244 -4.65 6.39 -3.29
C ALA A 244 -5.84 7.31 -3.60
N THR A 245 -5.88 7.82 -4.83
CA THR A 245 -7.08 8.46 -5.39
C THR A 245 -7.74 7.53 -6.39
N VAL A 246 -9.08 7.52 -6.41
CA VAL A 246 -9.84 6.72 -7.37
C VAL A 246 -9.94 7.45 -8.71
N ALA A 247 -9.29 6.92 -9.74
CA ALA A 247 -9.29 7.46 -11.09
C ALA A 247 -8.89 6.38 -12.11
N ASP A 248 -9.44 6.46 -13.32
CA ASP A 248 -9.05 5.60 -14.44
C ASP A 248 -8.16 6.33 -15.44
N ASN A 249 -8.34 7.64 -15.57
CA ASN A 249 -7.62 8.50 -16.49
C ASN A 249 -7.14 9.79 -15.81
N VAL A 250 -6.19 10.46 -16.47
CA VAL A 250 -5.76 11.82 -16.14
C VAL A 250 -5.96 12.65 -17.39
N ASP A 251 -7.04 13.44 -17.40
CA ASP A 251 -7.37 14.32 -18.50
C ASP A 251 -6.54 15.59 -18.42
N VAL A 252 -5.93 15.98 -19.53
CA VAL A 252 -5.14 17.21 -19.64
C VAL A 252 -6.03 18.31 -20.19
N LEU A 253 -6.47 19.21 -19.30
CA LEU A 253 -7.32 20.37 -19.65
C LEU A 253 -6.52 21.50 -20.30
N PHE A 254 -5.26 21.65 -19.87
CA PHE A 254 -4.33 22.63 -20.42
C PHE A 254 -2.91 22.09 -20.32
N LEU A 255 -2.08 22.33 -21.34
CA LEU A 255 -0.65 22.06 -21.31
C LEU A 255 0.06 23.10 -22.16
N ASP A 256 1.07 23.73 -21.58
CA ASP A 256 2.00 24.58 -22.30
C ASP A 256 3.43 24.34 -21.82
N GLY A 257 4.21 23.66 -22.67
CA GLY A 257 5.66 23.48 -22.52
C GLY A 257 6.48 24.55 -23.24
N PHE A 258 5.87 25.70 -23.58
CA PHE A 258 6.56 26.87 -24.13
C PHE A 258 7.30 26.69 -25.46
N GLU A 259 6.99 25.63 -26.19
CA GLU A 259 7.47 25.39 -27.56
C GLU A 259 6.88 26.38 -28.57
N THR A 260 5.73 26.99 -28.26
CA THR A 260 5.07 27.99 -29.10
C THR A 260 4.55 29.17 -28.28
N ASN A 261 4.12 30.24 -28.96
CA ASN A 261 3.55 31.39 -28.28
C ASN A 261 2.07 31.18 -27.95
N SER A 262 1.77 30.76 -26.73
CA SER A 262 0.40 30.53 -26.26
C SER A 262 -0.24 31.74 -25.59
N GLY A 263 0.35 32.93 -25.69
CA GLY A 263 -0.27 34.18 -25.22
C GLY A 263 0.09 34.61 -23.79
N TRP A 264 1.20 34.10 -23.25
CA TRP A 264 1.79 34.58 -22.00
C TRP A 264 2.25 36.02 -22.12
N THR A 265 2.06 36.83 -21.08
CA THR A 265 2.44 38.24 -21.06
C THR A 265 3.46 38.53 -19.97
N VAL A 266 4.41 39.41 -20.27
CA VAL A 266 5.47 39.83 -19.35
C VAL A 266 5.20 41.27 -18.90
N SER A 267 5.38 41.53 -17.62
CA SER A 267 5.25 42.84 -16.98
C SER A 267 6.20 42.94 -15.79
N GLY A 268 6.20 44.07 -15.07
CA GLY A 268 7.01 44.26 -13.88
C GLY A 268 7.72 45.60 -13.86
N THR A 269 8.62 45.77 -12.90
CA THR A 269 9.40 47.00 -12.68
C THR A 269 10.90 46.78 -12.80
N ALA A 270 11.36 45.53 -12.97
CA ALA A 270 12.77 45.22 -13.15
C ALA A 270 13.35 46.02 -14.31
N THR A 271 14.53 46.58 -14.11
CA THR A 271 15.25 47.36 -15.12
C THR A 271 16.00 46.46 -16.10
N ASP A 272 16.33 45.25 -15.68
CA ASP A 272 16.88 44.18 -16.51
C ASP A 272 16.31 42.81 -16.11
N GLY A 273 16.59 41.78 -16.91
CA GLY A 273 16.22 40.40 -16.63
C GLY A 273 14.75 40.05 -16.71
N GLN A 274 14.02 40.69 -17.62
CA GLN A 274 12.64 40.32 -17.89
C GLN A 274 12.50 38.88 -18.43
N TRP A 275 11.32 38.29 -18.21
CA TRP A 275 11.00 36.97 -18.71
C TRP A 275 11.10 36.90 -20.24
N THR A 276 11.79 35.89 -20.73
CA THR A 276 11.97 35.61 -22.16
C THR A 276 11.70 34.13 -22.42
N ARG A 277 10.92 33.84 -23.47
CA ARG A 277 10.72 32.46 -23.94
C ARG A 277 11.83 32.06 -24.90
N GLY A 278 12.48 30.93 -24.67
CA GLY A 278 13.44 30.38 -25.62
C GLY A 278 14.20 29.16 -25.10
N VAL A 279 15.17 28.72 -25.90
CA VAL A 279 16.07 27.62 -25.55
C VAL A 279 17.04 28.08 -24.46
N PRO A 280 17.22 27.34 -23.36
CA PRO A 280 18.19 27.69 -22.33
C PRO A 280 19.59 27.89 -22.91
N ILE A 281 20.21 29.03 -22.62
CA ILE A 281 21.60 29.29 -23.01
C ILE A 281 22.56 28.46 -22.14
N THR A 282 23.60 27.89 -22.77
CA THR A 282 24.57 27.01 -22.09
C THR A 282 25.97 27.61 -21.99
N ASN A 283 26.21 28.72 -22.67
CA ASN A 283 27.49 29.42 -22.70
C ASN A 283 27.56 30.59 -21.71
N CYS A 284 26.63 30.61 -20.76
CA CYS A 284 26.58 31.54 -19.64
C CYS A 284 26.09 30.75 -18.42
N ASP A 285 26.82 30.81 -17.31
CA ASP A 285 26.46 30.12 -16.07
C ASP A 285 26.57 31.10 -14.90
N ARG A 286 25.43 31.71 -14.57
CA ARG A 286 25.21 32.46 -13.33
C ARG A 286 24.16 31.77 -12.46
N GLY A 287 24.01 30.46 -12.67
CA GLY A 287 22.99 29.61 -12.09
C GLY A 287 21.62 29.71 -12.76
N ASN A 288 21.58 30.16 -14.02
CA ASN A 288 20.50 29.88 -14.96
C ASN A 288 20.47 28.37 -15.31
N PRO A 289 19.31 27.83 -15.72
CA PRO A 289 19.26 26.45 -16.22
C PRO A 289 19.98 26.35 -17.58
N THR A 290 20.62 25.21 -17.82
CA THR A 290 21.27 24.87 -19.10
C THR A 290 20.46 23.89 -19.95
N GLU A 291 19.34 23.43 -19.43
CA GLU A 291 18.43 22.46 -20.05
C GLU A 291 17.03 22.64 -19.47
N THR A 292 16.02 22.07 -20.13
CA THR A 292 14.64 21.99 -19.65
C THR A 292 14.45 20.70 -18.83
N PRO A 293 13.46 20.65 -17.91
CA PRO A 293 13.29 19.53 -16.99
C PRO A 293 12.84 18.22 -17.66
N ASP A 294 12.14 18.31 -18.79
CA ASP A 294 11.56 17.16 -19.50
C ASP A 294 12.22 16.91 -20.87
N GLY A 295 13.31 17.63 -21.18
CA GLY A 295 14.03 17.53 -22.45
C GLY A 295 13.32 18.21 -23.63
N SER A 296 12.30 19.04 -23.37
CA SER A 296 11.73 20.00 -24.32
C SER A 296 12.78 20.98 -24.85
N SER A 297 12.45 21.79 -25.85
CA SER A 297 13.42 22.72 -26.43
C SER A 297 13.44 24.07 -25.73
N SER A 298 12.31 24.54 -25.23
CA SER A 298 12.13 25.91 -24.78
C SER A 298 11.47 25.99 -23.42
N ALA A 299 11.83 27.02 -22.66
CA ALA A 299 11.19 27.39 -21.41
C ALA A 299 10.97 28.92 -21.36
N PHE A 300 10.32 29.42 -20.31
CA PHE A 300 10.46 30.83 -19.94
C PHE A 300 11.60 30.97 -18.95
N LEU A 301 12.51 31.91 -19.19
CA LEU A 301 13.67 32.17 -18.34
C LEU A 301 13.84 33.68 -18.14
N THR A 302 14.34 34.10 -16.99
CA THR A 302 14.82 35.47 -16.77
C THR A 302 16.07 35.70 -17.62
N ASP A 303 16.10 36.81 -18.36
CA ASP A 303 17.20 37.22 -19.24
C ASP A 303 17.92 36.09 -20.01
N ASN A 304 17.18 35.34 -20.83
CA ASN A 304 17.78 34.27 -21.65
C ASN A 304 18.67 34.82 -22.79
N SER A 305 19.73 35.55 -22.45
CA SER A 305 20.59 36.31 -23.34
C SER A 305 22.05 36.19 -22.89
N ASN A 306 22.97 36.35 -23.84
CA ASN A 306 24.40 36.33 -23.54
C ASN A 306 25.04 37.72 -23.57
N ASN A 307 24.24 38.80 -23.68
CA ASN A 307 24.63 40.22 -23.82
C ASN A 307 26.01 40.48 -24.46
N GLY A 308 26.32 39.85 -25.61
CA GLY A 308 27.59 40.07 -26.30
C GLY A 308 28.84 39.51 -25.58
N GLY A 309 28.65 38.63 -24.60
CA GLY A 309 29.67 37.86 -23.90
C GLY A 309 29.93 38.25 -22.44
N ASP A 310 29.17 39.21 -21.87
CA ASP A 310 29.37 39.70 -20.50
C ASP A 310 28.56 38.94 -19.44
N CYS A 311 27.59 38.12 -19.84
CA CYS A 311 26.83 37.23 -18.98
C CYS A 311 26.00 37.93 -17.87
N ASN A 312 25.65 39.21 -18.01
CA ASN A 312 24.76 39.87 -17.03
C ASN A 312 23.29 39.59 -17.37
N SER A 313 22.79 38.41 -16.94
CA SER A 313 21.45 37.87 -17.25
C SER A 313 20.50 37.79 -16.04
N ASP A 314 20.82 38.45 -14.94
CA ASP A 314 20.01 38.42 -13.72
C ASP A 314 18.86 39.44 -13.74
N VAL A 315 17.82 39.17 -12.96
CA VAL A 315 16.79 40.18 -12.67
C VAL A 315 17.44 41.30 -11.88
N ASP A 316 17.24 42.55 -12.31
CA ASP A 316 17.83 43.72 -11.66
C ASP A 316 16.77 44.76 -11.25
N GLY A 317 16.85 45.24 -10.01
CA GLY A 317 16.25 46.51 -9.58
C GLY A 317 14.72 46.55 -9.57
N GLY A 318 14.08 45.39 -9.39
CA GLY A 318 12.63 45.27 -9.30
C GLY A 318 12.14 43.83 -9.48
N GLU A 319 10.90 43.70 -9.93
CA GLU A 319 10.29 42.41 -10.21
C GLU A 319 10.00 42.23 -11.70
N THR A 320 10.06 40.99 -12.17
CA THR A 320 9.57 40.56 -13.47
C THR A 320 8.47 39.52 -13.29
N VAL A 321 7.34 39.75 -13.95
CA VAL A 321 6.09 39.01 -13.76
C VAL A 321 5.66 38.37 -15.08
N LEU A 322 5.66 37.05 -15.13
CA LEU A 322 5.15 36.25 -16.24
C LEU A 322 3.71 35.84 -15.90
N THR A 323 2.73 36.26 -16.70
CA THR A 323 1.32 35.94 -16.49
C THR A 323 0.80 35.06 -17.61
N SER A 324 0.09 33.98 -17.26
CA SER A 324 -0.53 33.04 -18.20
C SER A 324 -1.56 33.70 -19.09
N PRO A 325 -1.98 33.10 -20.22
CA PRO A 325 -3.30 33.36 -20.81
C PRO A 325 -4.42 32.95 -19.85
N THR A 326 -5.68 33.19 -20.22
CA THR A 326 -6.84 32.68 -19.48
C THR A 326 -6.88 31.15 -19.56
N LEU A 327 -6.96 30.50 -18.40
CA LEU A 327 -6.97 29.05 -18.23
C LEU A 327 -8.33 28.60 -17.72
N ASP A 328 -8.82 27.47 -18.23
CA ASP A 328 -10.02 26.82 -17.70
C ASP A 328 -9.64 25.87 -16.57
N ALA A 329 -9.99 26.26 -15.34
CA ALA A 329 -9.93 25.43 -14.15
C ALA A 329 -11.29 25.40 -13.46
N SER A 330 -12.37 25.34 -14.24
CA SER A 330 -13.75 25.28 -13.75
C SER A 330 -14.07 23.97 -13.04
N ASN A 331 -13.34 22.90 -13.35
CA ASN A 331 -13.47 21.62 -12.68
C ASN A 331 -12.97 21.73 -11.21
N PRO A 332 -13.78 21.35 -10.21
CA PRO A 332 -13.40 21.42 -8.80
C PRO A 332 -12.19 20.55 -8.43
N ASP A 333 -11.91 19.51 -9.21
CA ASP A 333 -10.78 18.60 -9.01
C ASP A 333 -9.60 18.92 -9.92
N ALA A 334 -9.59 20.08 -10.56
CA ALA A 334 -8.48 20.56 -11.37
C ALA A 334 -7.20 20.67 -10.52
N VAL A 335 -6.13 20.04 -10.99
CA VAL A 335 -4.78 20.11 -10.44
C VAL A 335 -3.91 20.91 -11.39
N LEU A 336 -3.37 22.03 -10.90
CA LEU A 336 -2.37 22.83 -11.58
C LEU A 336 -0.99 22.32 -11.23
N SER A 337 -0.17 22.07 -12.25
CA SER A 337 1.23 21.70 -12.09
C SER A 337 2.14 22.52 -12.99
N TYR A 338 3.40 22.66 -12.57
CA TYR A 338 4.43 23.34 -13.33
C TYR A 338 5.82 22.92 -12.83
N TRP A 339 6.81 23.09 -13.70
CA TRP A 339 8.22 23.07 -13.31
C TRP A 339 8.72 24.48 -13.14
N ARG A 340 9.55 24.71 -12.13
CA ARG A 340 10.24 25.99 -11.95
C ARG A 340 11.67 25.81 -11.46
N TRP A 341 12.46 26.82 -11.75
CA TRP A 341 13.85 26.99 -11.34
C TRP A 341 13.95 28.34 -10.63
N HIS A 342 14.70 28.40 -9.53
CA HIS A 342 15.04 29.66 -8.89
C HIS A 342 16.43 29.57 -8.28
N ASN A 343 17.25 30.59 -8.52
CA ASN A 343 18.58 30.73 -7.96
C ASN A 343 18.79 32.15 -7.42
N ASN A 344 19.17 32.24 -6.15
CA ASN A 344 19.63 33.43 -5.44
C ASN A 344 20.79 33.06 -4.50
N ALA A 345 21.71 32.20 -4.95
CA ALA A 345 22.81 31.73 -4.11
C ALA A 345 24.02 32.67 -4.09
N VAL A 346 24.08 33.66 -4.98
CA VAL A 346 25.25 34.54 -5.19
C VAL A 346 24.81 35.99 -5.44
N GLY A 347 25.74 36.95 -5.33
CA GLY A 347 25.46 38.38 -5.47
C GLY A 347 25.90 39.21 -4.26
N ALA A 348 25.45 40.46 -4.16
CA ALA A 348 25.79 41.32 -3.01
C ALA A 348 24.93 41.01 -1.77
N SER A 349 23.73 40.45 -1.95
CA SER A 349 22.83 40.03 -0.86
C SER A 349 22.18 38.66 -1.12
N PRO A 350 22.98 37.57 -1.27
CA PRO A 350 22.46 36.25 -1.60
C PRO A 350 21.38 35.80 -0.61
N GLY A 351 20.32 35.25 -1.16
CA GLY A 351 19.13 34.78 -0.45
C GLY A 351 18.15 35.88 -0.02
N GLY A 352 18.36 37.12 -0.46
CA GLY A 352 17.50 38.27 -0.15
C GLY A 352 16.18 38.29 -0.91
N ASP A 353 16.10 37.62 -2.06
CA ASP A 353 15.05 37.88 -3.05
C ASP A 353 14.24 36.62 -3.35
N PRO A 354 12.93 36.62 -3.06
CA PRO A 354 12.08 35.46 -3.23
C PRO A 354 11.54 35.28 -4.66
N PHE A 355 11.10 34.07 -4.94
CA PHE A 355 10.28 33.72 -6.10
C PHE A 355 8.85 33.39 -5.64
N THR A 356 7.85 34.03 -6.25
CA THR A 356 6.45 33.89 -5.83
C THR A 356 5.58 33.41 -6.98
N VAL A 357 4.68 32.47 -6.70
CA VAL A 357 3.66 32.01 -7.66
C VAL A 357 2.29 32.30 -7.09
N GLU A 358 1.43 32.91 -7.91
CA GLU A 358 0.08 33.26 -7.51
C GLU A 358 -0.95 32.84 -8.56
N ILE A 359 -2.16 32.59 -8.09
CA ILE A 359 -3.32 32.18 -8.89
C ILE A 359 -4.47 33.17 -8.71
N SER A 360 -5.21 33.40 -9.78
CA SER A 360 -6.41 34.21 -9.82
C SER A 360 -7.55 33.39 -10.41
N ALA A 361 -8.78 33.59 -9.92
CA ALA A 361 -10.00 32.99 -10.48
C ALA A 361 -10.88 34.00 -11.25
N ASP A 362 -10.44 35.26 -11.37
CA ASP A 362 -11.20 36.38 -11.91
C ASP A 362 -10.41 37.17 -12.96
N ASN A 363 -9.66 36.46 -13.82
CA ASN A 363 -8.84 37.04 -14.89
C ASN A 363 -7.80 38.08 -14.39
N GLY A 364 -7.28 37.89 -13.18
CA GLY A 364 -6.26 38.74 -12.57
C GLY A 364 -6.80 39.94 -11.78
N GLY A 365 -8.09 39.95 -11.46
CA GLY A 365 -8.69 40.97 -10.58
C GLY A 365 -8.24 40.84 -9.12
N SER A 366 -8.09 39.62 -8.64
CA SER A 366 -7.58 39.25 -7.32
C SER A 366 -6.65 38.03 -7.43
N TRP A 367 -5.66 37.97 -6.53
CA TRP A 367 -4.60 36.96 -6.55
C TRP A 367 -4.47 36.30 -5.18
N ALA A 368 -4.31 34.98 -5.18
CA ALA A 368 -4.02 34.15 -4.02
C ALA A 368 -2.62 33.53 -4.18
N ASN A 369 -1.88 33.41 -3.08
CA ASN A 369 -0.54 32.81 -3.11
C ASN A 369 -0.62 31.28 -3.22
N LEU A 370 0.07 30.71 -4.22
CA LEU A 370 0.28 29.26 -4.36
C LEU A 370 1.55 28.81 -3.65
N GLU A 371 2.67 29.48 -3.93
CA GLU A 371 3.92 29.28 -3.21
C GLU A 371 4.73 30.58 -3.12
N THR A 372 5.63 30.60 -2.12
CA THR A 372 6.72 31.58 -2.03
C THR A 372 7.99 30.81 -1.69
N VAL A 373 8.97 30.86 -2.57
CA VAL A 373 10.32 30.33 -2.36
C VAL A 373 11.15 31.45 -1.74
N ALA A 374 11.51 31.31 -0.47
CA ALA A 374 12.41 32.25 0.17
C ALA A 374 13.80 32.20 -0.50
N GLY A 375 14.47 33.34 -0.70
CA GLY A 375 15.75 33.37 -1.40
C GLY A 375 16.84 32.51 -0.75
N ASP A 376 16.76 32.25 0.56
CA ASP A 376 17.71 31.43 1.32
C ASP A 376 17.29 29.95 1.48
N SER A 377 16.24 29.53 0.76
CA SER A 377 15.75 28.16 0.82
C SER A 377 16.66 27.17 0.08
N SER A 378 16.53 25.88 0.40
CA SER A 378 17.21 24.81 -0.35
C SER A 378 16.76 24.68 -1.81
N GLU A 379 15.65 25.31 -2.18
CA GLU A 379 15.12 25.35 -3.54
C GLU A 379 15.50 26.64 -4.29
N SER A 380 16.41 27.44 -3.72
CA SER A 380 16.88 28.74 -4.26
C SER A 380 18.34 28.72 -4.69
N SER A 381 18.89 27.53 -4.96
CA SER A 381 20.25 27.34 -5.48
C SER A 381 20.25 26.73 -6.89
N GLY A 382 19.18 26.98 -7.64
CA GLY A 382 18.91 26.33 -8.91
C GLY A 382 18.39 24.90 -8.78
N GLY A 383 18.23 24.23 -9.91
CA GLY A 383 17.60 22.92 -10.02
C GLY A 383 16.11 23.02 -10.35
N TRP A 384 15.66 22.15 -11.25
CA TRP A 384 14.25 22.06 -11.62
C TRP A 384 13.44 21.39 -10.52
N VAL A 385 12.38 22.05 -10.07
CA VAL A 385 11.43 21.52 -9.08
C VAL A 385 10.03 21.50 -9.69
N GLN A 386 9.38 20.35 -9.65
CA GLN A 386 7.97 20.22 -10.01
C GLN A 386 7.08 20.50 -8.80
N LYS A 387 6.01 21.27 -9.01
CA LYS A 387 4.97 21.51 -8.00
C LYS A 387 3.59 21.15 -8.56
N GLN A 388 2.69 20.75 -7.67
CA GLN A 388 1.30 20.40 -7.98
C GLN A 388 0.37 20.95 -6.89
N PHE A 389 -0.74 21.55 -7.29
CA PHE A 389 -1.73 22.17 -6.41
C PHE A 389 -3.14 21.89 -6.91
N ARG A 390 -4.04 21.47 -6.01
CA ARG A 390 -5.47 21.45 -6.31
C ARG A 390 -6.01 22.88 -6.32
N VAL A 391 -6.55 23.32 -7.45
CA VAL A 391 -6.95 24.74 -7.67
C VAL A 391 -7.98 25.20 -6.63
N ALA A 392 -8.96 24.33 -6.34
CA ALA A 392 -10.06 24.60 -5.41
C ALA A 392 -9.62 24.86 -3.96
N ASP A 393 -8.38 24.51 -3.59
CA ASP A 393 -7.85 24.74 -2.24
C ASP A 393 -7.39 26.20 -2.04
N PHE A 394 -7.18 26.94 -3.14
CA PHE A 394 -6.63 28.31 -3.13
C PHE A 394 -7.63 29.35 -3.65
N VAL A 395 -8.39 29.00 -4.67
CA VAL A 395 -9.38 29.89 -5.30
C VAL A 395 -10.63 29.10 -5.70
N SER A 396 -11.75 29.79 -5.90
CA SER A 396 -12.95 29.15 -6.45
C SER A 396 -12.69 28.69 -7.90
N PRO A 397 -13.03 27.45 -8.27
CA PRO A 397 -12.92 26.95 -9.65
C PRO A 397 -13.59 27.88 -10.66
N SER A 398 -12.93 28.13 -11.80
CA SER A 398 -13.35 29.15 -12.77
C SER A 398 -12.77 28.89 -14.15
N GLU A 399 -13.53 29.23 -15.20
CA GLU A 399 -13.05 29.25 -16.60
C GLU A 399 -12.14 30.45 -16.89
N THR A 400 -11.98 31.36 -15.91
CA THR A 400 -11.22 32.61 -16.05
C THR A 400 -9.96 32.64 -15.20
N CYS A 401 -9.41 31.47 -14.90
CA CYS A 401 -8.22 31.35 -14.07
C CYS A 401 -6.97 31.94 -14.75
N ARG A 402 -6.06 32.48 -13.94
CA ARG A 402 -4.72 32.94 -14.36
C ARG A 402 -3.69 32.49 -13.33
N ILE A 403 -2.50 32.15 -13.78
CA ILE A 403 -1.32 31.98 -12.93
C ILE A 403 -0.29 33.04 -13.30
N ARG A 404 0.46 33.52 -12.31
CA ARG A 404 1.65 34.34 -12.54
C ARG A 404 2.85 33.90 -11.72
N PHE A 405 4.01 34.06 -12.32
CA PHE A 405 5.32 33.78 -11.75
C PHE A 405 6.09 35.07 -11.60
N ILE A 406 6.55 35.36 -10.38
CA ILE A 406 7.15 36.63 -9.99
C ILE A 406 8.57 36.33 -9.51
N SER A 407 9.56 36.80 -10.26
CA SER A 407 10.96 36.80 -9.84
C SER A 407 11.33 38.21 -9.41
N THR A 408 11.95 38.35 -8.24
CA THR A 408 12.30 39.65 -7.66
C THR A 408 13.81 39.76 -7.46
N ASP A 409 14.34 40.96 -7.64
CA ASP A 409 15.64 41.41 -7.15
C ASP A 409 15.43 42.81 -6.57
N ILE A 410 15.32 42.88 -5.24
CA ILE A 410 14.93 44.09 -4.52
C ILE A 410 15.90 44.39 -3.37
N GLY A 411 16.34 45.65 -3.28
CA GLY A 411 17.29 46.07 -2.25
C GLY A 411 18.72 46.07 -2.78
N ASP A 412 19.64 45.40 -2.09
CA ASP A 412 21.03 45.27 -2.53
C ASP A 412 21.09 44.17 -3.61
N GLY A 413 21.64 44.47 -4.79
CA GLY A 413 21.54 43.59 -5.96
C GLY A 413 22.11 42.18 -5.76
N SER A 414 21.29 41.18 -6.09
CA SER A 414 21.64 39.76 -6.08
C SER A 414 21.67 39.19 -7.49
N VAL A 415 22.26 38.00 -7.65
CA VAL A 415 22.15 37.27 -8.92
C VAL A 415 20.90 36.41 -8.85
N VAL A 416 19.83 36.89 -9.48
CA VAL A 416 18.54 36.21 -9.49
C VAL A 416 18.23 35.63 -10.86
N GLU A 417 18.19 34.31 -10.92
CA GLU A 417 17.88 33.54 -12.12
C GLU A 417 16.68 32.63 -11.87
N SER A 418 15.64 32.75 -12.69
CA SER A 418 14.42 31.96 -12.57
C SER A 418 13.98 31.40 -13.92
N ALA A 419 13.38 30.21 -13.90
CA ALA A 419 12.78 29.61 -15.09
C ALA A 419 11.46 28.93 -14.75
N VAL A 420 10.60 28.80 -15.75
CA VAL A 420 9.33 28.07 -15.67
C VAL A 420 9.22 27.21 -16.92
N ASP A 421 8.76 25.97 -16.75
CA ASP A 421 8.42 25.10 -17.86
C ASP A 421 7.19 24.25 -17.58
N ARG A 422 6.56 23.75 -18.65
CA ARG A 422 5.48 22.76 -18.66
C ARG A 422 4.39 23.06 -17.63
N VAL A 423 3.65 24.15 -17.86
CA VAL A 423 2.47 24.49 -17.07
C VAL A 423 1.30 23.66 -17.55
N GLU A 424 0.70 22.90 -16.65
CA GLU A 424 -0.32 21.90 -16.99
C GLU A 424 -1.48 21.98 -16.00
N ILE A 425 -2.71 21.91 -16.50
CA ILE A 425 -3.91 21.67 -15.69
C ILE A 425 -4.44 20.30 -16.07
N THR A 426 -4.51 19.41 -15.09
CA THR A 426 -5.10 18.09 -15.25
C THR A 426 -6.32 17.93 -14.36
N VAL A 427 -7.15 16.96 -14.70
CA VAL A 427 -8.18 16.44 -13.80
C VAL A 427 -8.12 14.94 -13.83
N GLN A 428 -8.24 14.31 -12.66
CA GLN A 428 -8.43 12.89 -12.60
C GLN A 428 -9.88 12.58 -12.96
N SER A 429 -10.07 11.68 -13.92
CA SER A 429 -11.39 11.22 -14.32
C SER A 429 -11.45 9.71 -14.18
N CYS A 430 -12.67 9.22 -14.03
CA CYS A 430 -12.95 7.80 -14.15
C CYS A 430 -13.70 7.65 -15.44
N ASP A 431 -13.18 6.84 -16.35
CA ASP A 431 -14.03 6.27 -17.38
C ASP A 431 -15.05 5.42 -16.63
N THR A 432 -16.32 5.82 -16.61
CA THR A 432 -17.41 5.02 -16.04
C THR A 432 -17.70 3.74 -16.84
N GLY A 433 -16.81 3.37 -17.77
CA GLY A 433 -16.89 2.18 -18.59
C GLY A 433 -17.04 2.59 -20.05
N GLU A 434 -16.15 2.08 -20.89
CA GLU A 434 -16.16 2.18 -22.35
C GLU A 434 -16.17 3.62 -22.95
N PRO A 435 -15.28 3.94 -23.91
CA PRO A 435 -15.18 5.27 -24.53
C PRO A 435 -16.49 5.86 -25.11
N ALA A 436 -17.55 5.06 -25.20
CA ALA A 436 -18.83 5.38 -25.81
C ALA A 436 -20.01 5.50 -24.81
N ASP A 437 -19.78 5.39 -23.50
CA ASP A 437 -20.76 5.75 -22.46
C ASP A 437 -20.66 7.27 -22.22
N PHE A 438 -21.50 8.04 -22.92
CA PHE A 438 -21.48 9.49 -22.85
C PHE A 438 -22.39 10.05 -21.75
N ASN A 439 -23.33 9.24 -21.25
CA ASN A 439 -24.27 9.65 -20.21
C ASN A 439 -23.79 9.27 -18.80
N GLY A 440 -22.75 8.42 -18.71
CA GLY A 440 -22.08 7.99 -17.48
C GLY A 440 -22.88 6.97 -16.66
N ASP A 441 -23.81 6.24 -17.29
CA ASP A 441 -24.69 5.28 -16.61
C ASP A 441 -24.10 3.86 -16.53
N GLY A 442 -22.93 3.65 -17.13
CA GLY A 442 -22.18 2.39 -17.12
C GLY A 442 -22.66 1.37 -18.15
N ALA A 443 -23.50 1.76 -19.10
CA ALA A 443 -23.88 0.97 -20.27
C ALA A 443 -23.65 1.79 -21.55
N VAL A 444 -23.29 1.13 -22.66
CA VAL A 444 -23.30 1.79 -23.98
C VAL A 444 -24.61 1.45 -24.66
N ASP A 445 -25.56 2.36 -24.62
CA ASP A 445 -26.93 2.12 -25.07
C ASP A 445 -27.51 3.21 -25.98
N PHE A 446 -28.84 3.24 -26.07
CA PHE A 446 -29.54 4.15 -26.95
C PHE A 446 -29.38 5.62 -26.57
N ASP A 447 -29.20 5.91 -25.28
CA ASP A 447 -29.05 7.28 -24.79
C ASP A 447 -27.65 7.85 -25.15
N ASP A 448 -26.63 7.01 -25.23
CA ASP A 448 -25.30 7.39 -25.76
C ASP A 448 -25.32 7.61 -27.26
N LEU A 449 -26.04 6.77 -27.99
CA LEU A 449 -26.21 6.96 -29.43
C LEU A 449 -26.90 8.29 -29.73
N ILE A 450 -27.91 8.68 -28.94
CA ILE A 450 -28.56 9.99 -29.08
C ILE A 450 -27.54 11.10 -28.82
N THR A 451 -26.72 10.96 -27.78
CA THR A 451 -25.71 11.95 -27.39
C THR A 451 -24.68 12.14 -28.50
N LEU A 452 -24.15 11.07 -29.08
CA LEU A 452 -23.26 11.11 -30.24
C LEU A 452 -23.92 11.77 -31.45
N LEU A 453 -25.13 11.34 -31.82
CA LEU A 453 -25.84 11.87 -32.98
C LEU A 453 -26.22 13.35 -32.83
N SER A 454 -26.38 13.84 -31.59
CA SER A 454 -26.64 15.25 -31.32
C SER A 454 -25.45 16.16 -31.65
N SER A 455 -24.25 15.58 -31.68
CA SER A 455 -22.97 16.28 -31.95
C SER A 455 -22.45 16.05 -33.38
N PHE A 456 -23.25 15.44 -34.26
CA PHE A 456 -22.83 15.04 -35.61
C PHE A 456 -22.31 16.22 -36.45
N GLY A 457 -21.07 16.11 -36.93
CA GLY A 457 -20.35 17.14 -37.70
C GLY A 457 -19.08 17.63 -37.00
N PRO A 458 -18.46 18.71 -37.52
CA PRO A 458 -17.29 19.32 -36.88
C PRO A 458 -17.64 19.83 -35.48
N CYS A 459 -16.83 19.49 -34.50
CA CYS A 459 -17.04 19.87 -33.10
C CYS A 459 -15.86 20.68 -32.55
N GLY A 460 -16.13 21.56 -31.59
CA GLY A 460 -15.09 22.32 -30.88
C GLY A 460 -14.38 21.46 -29.84
N LYS A 461 -13.18 21.84 -29.40
CA LYS A 461 -12.50 21.17 -28.29
C LYS A 461 -13.03 21.70 -26.94
N PRO A 462 -13.39 20.82 -25.98
CA PRO A 462 -13.38 19.36 -26.07
C PRO A 462 -14.56 18.79 -26.88
N CYS A 463 -14.31 17.72 -27.64
CA CYS A 463 -15.33 16.97 -28.37
C CYS A 463 -15.38 15.52 -27.89
N PRO A 464 -16.12 15.24 -26.79
CA PRO A 464 -16.09 13.93 -26.15
C PRO A 464 -16.66 12.80 -27.04
N THR A 465 -17.54 13.15 -27.98
CA THR A 465 -18.22 12.20 -28.88
C THR A 465 -17.43 11.89 -30.16
N ASP A 466 -16.26 12.50 -30.36
CA ASP A 466 -15.29 12.16 -31.42
C ASP A 466 -14.41 11.00 -30.93
N LEU A 467 -14.87 9.79 -31.19
CA LEU A 467 -14.27 8.54 -30.71
C LEU A 467 -13.03 8.14 -31.50
N ASP A 468 -12.76 8.77 -32.64
CA ASP A 468 -11.57 8.50 -33.45
C ASP A 468 -10.52 9.62 -33.47
N GLY A 469 -10.86 10.77 -32.89
CA GLY A 469 -9.98 11.90 -32.67
C GLY A 469 -9.67 12.66 -33.96
N ASP A 470 -10.48 12.52 -35.00
CA ASP A 470 -10.26 13.18 -36.30
C ASP A 470 -10.72 14.65 -36.33
N GLY A 471 -11.35 15.11 -35.25
CA GLY A 471 -11.85 16.48 -35.08
C GLY A 471 -13.30 16.67 -35.56
N ALA A 472 -14.03 15.60 -35.86
CA ALA A 472 -15.44 15.64 -36.21
C ALA A 472 -16.19 14.38 -35.76
N VAL A 473 -17.45 14.54 -35.36
CA VAL A 473 -18.32 13.38 -35.10
C VAL A 473 -18.94 12.94 -36.43
N THR A 474 -18.50 11.80 -36.92
CA THR A 474 -18.90 11.24 -38.21
C THR A 474 -19.57 9.88 -38.04
N PHE A 475 -19.86 9.23 -39.18
CA PHE A 475 -20.35 7.85 -39.17
C PHE A 475 -19.31 6.87 -38.60
N GLN A 476 -18.02 7.22 -38.63
CA GLN A 476 -16.97 6.37 -38.09
C GLN A 476 -17.07 6.26 -36.56
N ASP A 477 -17.47 7.32 -35.88
CA ASP A 477 -17.74 7.35 -34.44
C ASP A 477 -18.98 6.54 -34.08
N VAL A 478 -20.03 6.62 -34.90
CA VAL A 478 -21.21 5.74 -34.73
C VAL A 478 -20.80 4.27 -34.78
N LEU A 479 -19.93 3.88 -35.72
CA LEU A 479 -19.45 2.51 -35.81
C LEU A 479 -18.61 2.09 -34.60
N ARG A 480 -17.85 3.01 -34.00
CA ARG A 480 -17.07 2.76 -32.79
C ARG A 480 -17.98 2.58 -31.57
N LEU A 481 -18.98 3.45 -31.40
CA LEU A 481 -19.99 3.29 -30.35
C LEU A 481 -20.73 1.95 -30.49
N LEU A 482 -21.20 1.61 -31.69
CA LEU A 482 -21.89 0.34 -31.93
C LEU A 482 -20.99 -0.89 -31.71
N SER A 483 -19.66 -0.74 -31.75
CA SER A 483 -18.72 -1.86 -31.55
C SER A 483 -18.57 -2.27 -30.08
N VAL A 484 -18.93 -1.38 -29.16
CA VAL A 484 -18.91 -1.59 -27.70
C VAL A 484 -20.32 -1.57 -27.10
N TRP A 485 -21.36 -1.64 -27.94
CA TRP A 485 -22.76 -1.66 -27.52
C TRP A 485 -23.08 -2.85 -26.61
N GLY A 486 -23.62 -2.59 -25.42
CA GLY A 486 -23.92 -3.66 -24.47
C GLY A 486 -24.27 -3.17 -23.08
#